data_AF-A0A4S2TXB4-F1
#
_entry.id   AF-A0A4S2TXB4-F1
#
_cell.length_a   1.000
_cell.length_b   1.000
_cell.length_c   1.000
_cell.angle_alpha   90.00
_cell.angle_beta   90.00
_cell.angle_gamma   90.00
#
_symmetry.space_group_name_H-M   'P 1'
#
loop_
_entity.id
_entity.type
_entity.pdbx_description
1 polymer ?
#
loop_
_entity_poly.entity_id
_entity_poly.type
_entity_poly.pdbx_seq_one_letter_code
_entity_poly.pdbx_strand_id
1 'polypeptide(L)'
;MEPRSAAAVGIDFPYTARTTCYIEVHDDGRVTHGNDRAAYERAVAGKSRLFAVWPGEWSSDLFMIDDLDEYAKAQGIKHDQNRTGLEEHVHDVEWTEATGRNPNPRSPYISIRLTLTCGCEIRDLGTFASQMQEQRGWAIATSVGWGSSSGPEGTSYSLRVRRKSLGI
;
A
#
# COMPACT_ATOMS: atom_id res chain seq x y z
N MET A 1 -6.89 -12.20 -21.93
CA MET A 1 -5.56 -12.26 -21.30
C MET A 1 -5.58 -11.22 -20.20
N GLU A 2 -5.47 -11.63 -18.94
CA GLU A 2 -5.47 -10.70 -17.82
C GLU A 2 -4.05 -10.15 -17.60
N PRO A 3 -3.88 -8.84 -17.41
CA PRO A 3 -2.57 -8.23 -17.15
C PRO A 3 -2.03 -8.73 -15.79
N ARG A 4 -0.71 -8.94 -15.71
CA ARG A 4 -0.06 -9.38 -14.46
C ARG A 4 -0.04 -8.22 -13.46
N SER A 5 -0.09 -8.47 -12.16
CA SER A 5 0.09 -7.41 -11.15
C SER A 5 1.58 -7.06 -11.00
N ALA A 6 1.91 -5.76 -10.96
CA ALA A 6 3.28 -5.30 -10.72
C ALA A 6 3.69 -5.55 -9.25
N ALA A 7 2.77 -5.33 -8.30
CA ALA A 7 3.02 -5.60 -6.89
C ALA A 7 3.29 -7.09 -6.61
N ALA A 8 2.68 -8.00 -7.38
CA ALA A 8 2.91 -9.44 -7.26
C ALA A 8 4.33 -9.87 -7.71
N VAL A 9 5.01 -9.07 -8.53
CA VAL A 9 6.43 -9.27 -8.88
C VAL A 9 7.33 -8.83 -7.71
N GLY A 10 6.86 -7.91 -6.87
CA GLY A 10 7.58 -7.45 -5.68
C GLY A 10 8.77 -6.56 -6.02
N ILE A 11 9.84 -6.68 -5.22
CA ILE A 11 11.03 -5.80 -5.27
C ILE A 11 11.76 -5.83 -6.63
N ASP A 12 11.54 -6.87 -7.43
CA ASP A 12 12.20 -7.04 -8.73
C ASP A 12 11.52 -6.26 -9.85
N PHE A 13 10.33 -5.68 -9.62
CA PHE A 13 9.66 -4.89 -10.65
C PHE A 13 10.43 -3.57 -10.89
N PRO A 14 10.90 -3.31 -12.12
CA PRO A 14 11.82 -2.20 -12.35
C PRO A 14 11.08 -0.90 -12.62
N TYR A 15 10.49 -0.32 -11.57
CA TYR A 15 9.71 0.92 -11.68
C TYR A 15 10.52 2.11 -12.22
N THR A 16 11.84 2.10 -12.04
CA THR A 16 12.74 3.20 -12.45
C THR A 16 13.55 2.88 -13.70
N ALA A 17 13.42 1.68 -14.28
CA ALA A 17 14.20 1.33 -15.47
C ALA A 17 13.78 2.18 -16.66
N ARG A 18 14.77 2.72 -17.38
CA ARG A 18 14.58 3.51 -18.61
C ARG A 18 13.88 2.73 -19.73
N THR A 19 13.87 1.41 -19.63
CA THR A 19 13.25 0.50 -20.60
C THR A 19 11.80 0.18 -20.25
N THR A 20 11.32 0.52 -19.05
CA THR A 20 9.92 0.34 -18.65
C THR A 20 9.08 1.46 -19.23
N CYS A 21 8.06 1.10 -20.04
CA CYS A 21 7.15 2.07 -20.64
C CYS A 21 5.82 2.08 -19.87
N TYR A 22 5.34 3.25 -19.48
CA TYR A 22 4.10 3.39 -18.73
C TYR A 22 2.94 3.79 -19.62
N ILE A 23 1.82 3.10 -19.48
CA ILE A 23 0.61 3.31 -20.27
C ILE A 23 -0.52 3.60 -19.30
N GLU A 24 -1.23 4.69 -19.54
CA GLU A 24 -2.48 5.01 -18.88
C GLU A 24 -3.65 4.62 -19.79
N VAL A 25 -4.61 3.88 -19.26
CA VAL A 25 -5.87 3.57 -19.94
C VAL A 25 -7.01 4.24 -19.18
N HIS A 26 -7.70 5.16 -19.85
CA HIS A 26 -8.84 5.91 -19.32
C HIS A 26 -10.11 5.05 -19.32
N ASP A 27 -11.13 5.49 -18.60
CA ASP A 27 -12.46 4.87 -18.58
C ASP A 27 -13.15 4.86 -19.95
N ASP A 28 -12.92 5.90 -20.76
CA ASP A 28 -13.39 6.03 -22.15
C ASP A 28 -12.61 5.15 -23.15
N GLY A 29 -11.64 4.36 -22.66
CA GLY A 29 -10.81 3.48 -23.48
C GLY A 29 -9.65 4.19 -24.18
N ARG A 30 -9.45 5.49 -23.95
CA ARG A 30 -8.29 6.22 -24.46
C ARG A 30 -7.01 5.70 -23.82
N VAL A 31 -5.93 5.69 -24.60
CA VAL A 31 -4.62 5.24 -24.16
C VAL A 31 -3.63 6.40 -24.28
N THR A 32 -2.97 6.74 -23.18
CA THR A 32 -1.97 7.82 -23.09
C THR A 32 -0.69 7.33 -22.41
N HIS A 33 0.37 8.13 -22.47
CA HIS A 33 1.58 7.86 -21.68
C HIS A 33 1.25 8.08 -20.19
N GLY A 34 1.55 7.10 -19.34
CA GLY A 34 1.23 7.11 -17.92
C GLY A 34 2.42 7.39 -17.01
N ASN A 35 3.37 8.25 -17.39
CA ASN A 35 4.57 8.57 -16.60
C ASN A 35 4.52 9.94 -15.91
N ASP A 36 3.35 10.58 -15.88
CA ASP A 36 3.18 11.92 -15.31
C ASP A 36 2.33 11.92 -14.03
N ARG A 37 2.46 13.00 -13.25
CA ARG A 37 1.70 13.18 -12.01
C ARG A 37 0.18 13.17 -12.26
N ALA A 38 -0.26 13.66 -13.41
CA ALA A 38 -1.68 13.77 -13.71
C ALA A 38 -2.30 12.38 -13.95
N ALA A 39 -1.55 11.43 -14.51
CA ALA A 39 -1.94 10.05 -14.71
C ALA A 39 -2.02 9.31 -13.37
N TYR A 40 -1.08 9.57 -12.46
CA TYR A 40 -1.19 9.10 -11.07
C TYR A 40 -2.46 9.62 -10.38
N GLU A 41 -2.71 10.92 -10.43
CA GLU A 41 -3.89 11.54 -9.81
C GLU A 41 -5.21 10.95 -10.37
N ARG A 42 -5.27 10.69 -11.68
CA ARG A 42 -6.44 10.05 -12.32
C ARG A 42 -6.58 8.58 -11.95
N ALA A 43 -5.49 7.84 -11.86
CA ALA A 43 -5.50 6.44 -11.46
C ALA A 43 -5.93 6.28 -10.01
N VAL A 44 -5.45 7.14 -9.12
CA VAL A 44 -5.89 7.22 -7.72
C VAL A 44 -7.39 7.55 -7.63
N ALA A 45 -7.88 8.46 -8.48
CA ALA A 45 -9.30 8.81 -8.53
C ALA A 45 -10.19 7.73 -9.19
N GLY A 46 -9.61 6.60 -9.62
CA GLY A 46 -10.31 5.51 -10.30
C GLY A 46 -10.82 5.88 -11.70
N LYS A 47 -10.35 6.99 -12.28
CA LYS A 47 -10.73 7.46 -13.62
C LYS A 47 -9.87 6.85 -14.73
N SER A 48 -8.73 6.29 -14.36
CA SER A 48 -7.84 5.58 -15.27
C SER A 48 -7.16 4.41 -14.56
N ARG A 49 -6.51 3.56 -15.34
CA ARG A 49 -5.68 2.46 -14.87
C ARG A 49 -4.28 2.62 -15.43
N LEU A 50 -3.28 2.47 -14.58
CA LEU A 50 -1.89 2.50 -14.99
C LEU A 50 -1.39 1.08 -15.28
N PHE A 51 -0.62 0.97 -16.35
CA PHE A 51 0.07 -0.24 -16.75
C PHE A 51 1.53 0.08 -17.04
N ALA A 52 2.38 -0.93 -16.90
CA ALA A 52 3.77 -0.88 -17.28
C ALA A 52 4.09 -2.03 -18.23
N VAL A 53 4.76 -1.70 -19.31
CA VAL A 53 5.33 -2.65 -20.27
C VAL A 53 6.78 -2.84 -19.88
N TRP A 54 7.10 -4.02 -19.35
CA TRP A 54 8.47 -4.39 -19.02
C TRP A 54 9.04 -5.30 -20.12
N PRO A 55 10.08 -4.84 -20.86
CA PRO A 55 10.72 -5.68 -21.87
C PRO A 55 11.60 -6.76 -21.23
N GLY A 56 11.27 -8.02 -21.50
CA GLY A 56 12.13 -9.18 -21.28
C GLY A 56 13.02 -9.48 -22.49
N GLU A 57 13.83 -10.53 -22.39
CA GLU A 57 14.82 -10.91 -23.41
C GLU A 57 14.19 -11.27 -24.77
N TRP A 58 12.94 -11.78 -24.77
CA TRP A 58 12.23 -12.24 -25.98
C TRP A 58 10.74 -11.85 -26.05
N SER A 59 10.20 -11.19 -25.02
CA SER A 59 8.80 -10.76 -24.95
C SER A 59 8.67 -9.52 -24.08
N SER A 60 7.68 -8.68 -24.37
CA SER A 60 7.26 -7.61 -23.47
C SER A 60 6.02 -8.05 -22.71
N ASP A 61 6.11 -8.04 -21.39
CA ASP A 61 4.98 -8.38 -20.53
C ASP A 61 4.28 -7.09 -20.06
N LEU A 62 2.94 -7.12 -20.05
CA LEU A 62 2.11 -6.03 -19.55
C LEU A 62 1.73 -6.29 -18.09
N PHE A 63 2.10 -5.34 -17.24
CA PHE A 63 1.80 -5.34 -15.83
C PHE A 63 0.82 -4.22 -15.49
N MET A 64 -0.17 -4.49 -14.66
CA MET A 64 -1.03 -3.48 -14.04
C MET A 64 -0.29 -2.90 -12.85
N ILE A 65 -0.25 -1.57 -12.75
CA ILE A 65 0.25 -0.87 -11.58
C ILE A 65 -0.86 -0.84 -10.54
N ASP A 66 -0.87 -1.86 -9.69
CA ASP A 66 -1.79 -2.01 -8.57
C ASP A 66 -1.28 -1.36 -7.28
N ASP A 67 0.04 -1.20 -7.13
CA ASP A 67 0.66 -0.38 -6.09
C ASP A 67 1.00 1.00 -6.64
N LEU A 68 0.02 1.91 -6.56
CA LEU A 68 0.18 3.30 -7.01
C LEU A 68 1.19 4.07 -6.14
N ASP A 69 1.38 3.70 -4.88
CA ASP A 69 2.31 4.39 -3.98
C ASP A 69 3.77 4.04 -4.31
N GLU A 70 4.08 2.77 -4.58
CA GLU A 70 5.42 2.38 -5.08
C GLU A 70 5.73 3.00 -6.44
N TYR A 71 4.73 3.06 -7.34
CA TYR A 71 4.87 3.81 -8.59
C TYR A 71 5.16 5.30 -8.32
N ALA A 72 4.41 5.95 -7.43
CA ALA A 72 4.61 7.37 -7.11
C ALA A 72 6.01 7.64 -6.55
N LYS A 73 6.45 6.82 -5.60
CA LYS A 73 7.80 6.84 -5.01
C LYS A 73 8.87 6.71 -6.11
N ALA A 74 8.72 5.74 -7.01
CA ALA A 74 9.66 5.51 -8.11
C ALA A 74 9.69 6.65 -9.13
N GLN A 75 8.56 7.28 -9.41
CA GLN A 75 8.47 8.44 -10.32
C GLN A 75 8.81 9.78 -9.64
N GLY A 76 9.16 9.77 -8.35
CA GLY A 76 9.41 11.00 -7.58
C GLY A 76 8.17 11.85 -7.37
N ILE A 77 6.98 11.27 -7.55
CA ILE A 77 5.70 11.89 -7.22
C ILE A 77 5.57 11.82 -5.70
N LYS A 78 5.63 12.98 -5.05
CA LYS A 78 5.65 13.11 -3.58
C LYS A 78 4.45 12.39 -2.96
N HIS A 79 4.70 11.63 -1.90
CA HIS A 79 3.69 10.95 -1.11
C HIS A 79 2.55 11.89 -0.71
N ASP A 80 1.30 11.54 -1.06
CA ASP A 80 0.13 12.35 -0.76
C ASP A 80 -0.33 12.13 0.69
N GLN A 81 0.28 12.89 1.60
CA GLN A 81 -0.05 12.89 3.03
C GLN A 81 -1.53 13.22 3.28
N ASN A 82 -2.20 14.01 2.43
CA ASN A 82 -3.61 14.33 2.62
C ASN A 82 -4.49 13.09 2.35
N ARG A 83 -4.12 12.28 1.36
CA ARG A 83 -4.82 11.05 1.02
C ARG A 83 -4.58 9.95 2.05
N THR A 84 -3.33 9.70 2.41
CA THR A 84 -2.94 8.56 3.26
C THR A 84 -3.12 8.86 4.74
N GLY A 85 -3.05 10.15 5.12
CA GLY A 85 -2.94 10.61 6.50
C GLY A 85 -1.58 10.29 7.14
N LEU A 86 -0.64 9.76 6.35
CA LEU A 86 0.65 9.28 6.80
C LEU A 86 1.73 10.17 6.21
N GLU A 87 2.60 10.70 7.06
CA GLU A 87 3.81 11.36 6.62
C GLU A 87 4.92 10.33 6.33
N GLU A 88 5.88 10.69 5.47
CA GLU A 88 7.06 9.86 5.19
C GLU A 88 8.08 9.97 6.32
N HIS A 89 7.82 9.27 7.43
CA HIS A 89 8.74 9.14 8.56
C HIS A 89 8.57 7.80 9.29
N VAL A 90 9.44 7.52 10.27
CA VAL A 90 9.35 6.33 11.12
C VAL A 90 8.25 6.52 12.15
N HIS A 91 7.13 5.81 12.01
CA HIS A 91 5.97 6.03 12.87
C HIS A 91 6.22 5.51 14.29
N ASP A 92 5.93 6.37 15.26
CA ASP A 92 5.86 6.00 16.67
C ASP A 92 4.52 5.31 16.93
N VAL A 93 4.62 4.02 17.20
CA VAL A 93 3.47 3.11 17.28
C VAL A 93 3.45 2.45 18.65
N GLU A 94 2.35 2.63 19.35
CA GLU A 94 1.99 1.87 20.54
C GLU A 94 0.88 0.89 20.20
N TRP A 95 0.98 -0.36 20.68
CA TRP A 95 -0.04 -1.36 20.40
C TRP A 95 -0.27 -2.29 21.58
N THR A 96 -1.48 -2.82 21.65
CA THR A 96 -1.92 -3.84 22.60
C THR A 96 -2.68 -4.94 21.88
N GLU A 97 -2.67 -6.16 22.41
CA GLU A 97 -3.56 -7.21 21.90
C GLU A 97 -5.02 -6.81 22.13
N ALA A 98 -5.87 -6.96 21.11
CA ALA A 98 -7.29 -6.64 21.24
C ALA A 98 -7.98 -7.68 22.13
N THR A 99 -8.21 -7.33 23.39
CA THR A 99 -8.94 -8.15 24.37
C THR A 99 -10.44 -8.07 24.11
N GLY A 100 -11.03 -9.12 23.51
CA GLY A 100 -12.47 -9.14 23.25
C GLY A 100 -13.00 -10.33 22.44
N ARG A 101 -12.14 -11.00 21.66
CA ARG A 101 -12.43 -12.33 21.11
C ARG A 101 -11.45 -13.30 21.73
N ASN A 102 -11.93 -14.42 22.26
CA ASN A 102 -11.10 -15.53 22.72
C ASN A 102 -10.01 -15.81 21.66
N PRO A 103 -8.77 -15.36 21.87
CA PRO A 103 -7.80 -15.33 20.79
C PRO A 103 -7.38 -16.76 20.57
N ASN A 104 -7.79 -17.37 19.46
CA ASN A 104 -7.32 -18.70 19.10
C ASN A 104 -5.78 -18.64 19.07
N PRO A 105 -5.08 -19.30 20.01
CA PRO A 105 -3.63 -19.17 20.14
C PRO A 105 -2.92 -19.80 18.94
N ARG A 106 -3.62 -20.63 18.17
CA ARG A 106 -3.12 -21.23 16.94
C ARG A 106 -3.34 -20.37 15.69
N SER A 107 -4.09 -19.26 15.80
CA SER A 107 -4.30 -18.39 14.64
C SER A 107 -3.00 -17.67 14.27
N PRO A 108 -2.55 -17.73 13.00
CA PRO A 108 -1.34 -17.05 12.56
C PRO A 108 -1.46 -15.52 12.63
N TYR A 109 -2.70 -15.00 12.71
CA TYR A 109 -3.00 -13.57 12.81
C TYR A 109 -3.67 -13.24 14.14
N ILE A 110 -3.17 -12.19 14.79
CA ILE A 110 -3.81 -11.56 15.96
C ILE A 110 -4.48 -10.25 15.58
N SER A 111 -5.46 -9.87 16.37
CA SER A 111 -6.03 -8.52 16.31
C SER A 111 -5.33 -7.67 17.34
N ILE A 112 -4.82 -6.51 16.92
CA ILE A 112 -4.20 -5.54 17.81
C ILE A 112 -5.01 -4.26 17.80
N ARG A 113 -4.95 -3.51 18.90
CA ARG A 113 -5.33 -2.11 18.96
C ARG A 113 -4.06 -1.28 18.96
N LEU A 114 -3.97 -0.35 18.02
CA LEU A 114 -2.78 0.43 17.72
C LEU A 114 -3.09 1.93 17.82
N THR A 115 -2.13 2.71 18.31
CA THR A 115 -2.19 4.17 18.35
C THR A 115 -0.90 4.73 17.74
N LEU A 116 -1.05 5.77 16.92
CA LEU A 116 0.07 6.53 16.34
C LEU A 116 0.35 7.74 17.23
N THR A 117 1.47 7.72 17.96
CA THR A 117 1.86 8.83 18.85
C THR A 117 2.60 9.95 18.11
N CYS A 118 3.02 9.70 16.87
CA CYS A 118 3.57 10.70 15.96
C CYS A 118 2.52 11.69 15.39
N GLY A 119 1.22 11.47 15.65
CA GLY A 119 0.14 12.34 15.17
C GLY A 119 -0.40 12.00 13.77
N CYS A 120 0.15 10.98 13.12
CA CYS A 120 -0.37 10.47 11.85
C CYS A 120 -1.75 9.83 12.00
N GLU A 121 -2.52 9.84 10.90
CA GLU A 121 -3.83 9.19 10.81
C GLU A 121 -3.79 8.10 9.74
N ILE A 122 -4.25 6.89 10.04
CA ILE A 122 -4.34 5.84 9.02
C ILE A 122 -5.64 6.06 8.25
N ARG A 123 -5.53 6.61 7.03
CA ARG A 123 -6.63 6.67 6.06
C ARG A 123 -6.51 5.60 4.99
N ASP A 124 -5.28 5.16 4.71
CA ASP A 124 -4.97 4.07 3.80
C ASP A 124 -4.21 2.95 4.55
N LEU A 125 -4.87 1.81 4.75
CA LEU A 125 -4.26 0.65 5.43
C LEU A 125 -3.17 0.00 4.58
N GLY A 126 -3.28 0.04 3.25
CA GLY A 126 -2.27 -0.52 2.35
C GLY A 126 -0.95 0.21 2.49
N THR A 127 -1.00 1.53 2.40
CA THR A 127 0.16 2.40 2.64
C THR A 127 0.75 2.16 4.03
N PHE A 128 -0.08 2.13 5.08
CA PHE A 128 0.40 1.88 6.44
C PHE A 128 1.06 0.51 6.58
N ALA A 129 0.48 -0.53 5.97
CA ALA A 129 1.03 -1.88 5.98
C ALA A 129 2.40 -1.93 5.31
N SER A 130 2.57 -1.27 4.16
CA SER A 130 3.86 -1.18 3.47
C SER A 130 4.90 -0.46 4.33
N GLN A 131 4.54 0.68 4.93
CA GLN A 131 5.44 1.43 5.83
C GLN A 131 5.83 0.61 7.07
N MET A 132 4.91 -0.13 7.69
CA MET A 132 5.21 -1.00 8.83
C MET A 132 6.03 -2.24 8.46
N GLN A 133 5.82 -2.77 7.25
CA GLN A 133 6.63 -3.86 6.71
C GLN A 133 8.08 -3.40 6.49
N GLU A 134 8.31 -2.19 5.96
CA GLU A 134 9.64 -1.59 5.79
C GLU A 134 10.29 -1.25 7.15
N GLN A 135 9.54 -0.60 8.06
CA GLN A 135 10.09 -0.07 9.31
C GLN A 135 10.31 -1.14 10.38
N ARG A 136 9.39 -2.10 10.51
CA ARG A 136 9.35 -3.06 11.62
C ARG A 136 9.25 -4.52 11.16
N GLY A 137 9.16 -4.77 9.85
CA GLY A 137 8.96 -6.13 9.33
C GLY A 137 7.56 -6.68 9.56
N TRP A 138 6.58 -5.83 9.90
CA TRP A 138 5.23 -6.25 10.27
C TRP A 138 4.39 -6.63 9.05
N ALA A 139 3.84 -7.85 9.06
CA ALA A 139 2.91 -8.31 8.06
C ALA A 139 1.46 -8.04 8.49
N ILE A 140 0.96 -6.86 8.11
CA ILE A 140 -0.42 -6.41 8.36
C ILE A 140 -1.35 -6.96 7.28
N ALA A 141 -2.50 -7.49 7.69
CA ALA A 141 -3.51 -7.97 6.75
C ALA A 141 -4.36 -6.81 6.22
N THR A 142 -4.19 -6.49 4.94
CA THR A 142 -4.89 -5.39 4.25
C THR A 142 -6.27 -5.78 3.69
N SER A 143 -6.52 -7.09 3.52
CA SER A 143 -7.75 -7.65 2.94
C SER A 143 -8.85 -7.98 3.95
N VAL A 144 -8.61 -7.74 5.24
CA VAL A 144 -9.55 -8.01 6.33
C VAL A 144 -10.06 -6.72 6.95
N GLY A 145 -11.22 -6.78 7.59
CA GLY A 145 -11.80 -5.61 8.26
C GLY A 145 -10.84 -5.02 9.30
N TRP A 146 -10.53 -3.75 9.10
CA TRP A 146 -9.89 -2.86 10.08
C TRP A 146 -10.88 -1.76 10.46
N GLY A 147 -10.57 -1.03 11.52
CA GLY A 147 -11.42 0.08 11.95
C GLY A 147 -10.63 1.07 12.77
N SER A 148 -11.14 2.29 12.84
CA SER A 148 -10.64 3.34 13.73
C SER A 148 -11.71 3.71 14.74
N SER A 149 -11.27 4.13 15.92
CA SER A 149 -12.11 4.69 16.96
C SER A 149 -11.41 5.92 17.51
N SER A 150 -12.03 7.07 17.30
CA SER A 150 -11.53 8.37 17.74
C SER A 150 -12.18 8.72 19.07
N GLY A 151 -11.36 9.02 20.08
CA GLY A 151 -11.81 9.43 21.41
C GLY A 151 -11.03 10.65 21.90
N PRO A 152 -11.34 11.16 23.11
CA PRO A 152 -10.60 12.27 23.72
C PRO A 152 -9.11 11.96 23.95
N GLU A 153 -8.73 10.68 24.01
CA GLU A 153 -7.35 10.21 24.16
C GLU A 153 -6.61 10.01 22.82
N GLY A 154 -7.27 10.32 21.69
CA GLY A 154 -6.71 10.17 20.34
C GLY A 154 -7.41 9.07 19.52
N THR A 155 -6.84 8.78 18.35
CA THR A 155 -7.36 7.78 17.41
C THR A 155 -6.67 6.45 17.62
N SER A 156 -7.47 5.42 17.89
CA SER A 156 -7.00 4.04 17.97
C SER A 156 -7.49 3.22 16.77
N TYR A 157 -6.67 2.30 16.30
CA TYR A 157 -6.92 1.47 15.13
C TYR A 157 -6.97 -0.01 15.52
N SER A 158 -8.02 -0.71 15.13
CA SER A 158 -8.08 -2.17 15.22
C SER A 158 -7.72 -2.78 13.88
N LEU A 159 -6.63 -3.56 13.84
CA LEU A 159 -6.15 -4.22 12.63
C LEU A 159 -5.58 -5.60 12.95
N ARG A 160 -5.38 -6.43 11.91
CA ARG A 160 -4.82 -7.78 12.07
C ARG A 160 -3.39 -7.85 11.59
N VAL A 161 -2.52 -8.47 12.39
CA VAL A 161 -1.09 -8.63 12.09
C VAL A 161 -0.70 -10.08 12.29
N ARG A 162 0.27 -10.56 11.51
CA ARG A 162 0.85 -11.89 11.67
C ARG A 162 1.63 -11.96 12.99
N ARG A 163 1.34 -12.93 13.86
CA ARG A 163 2.00 -13.08 15.18
C ARG A 163 3.53 -13.06 15.07
N LYS A 164 4.06 -13.90 14.17
CA LYS A 164 5.50 -14.03 13.92
C LYS A 164 6.19 -12.71 13.55
N SER A 165 5.50 -11.78 12.88
CA SER A 165 6.10 -10.49 12.51
C SER A 165 6.11 -9.48 13.66
N LEU A 166 5.35 -9.72 14.72
CA LEU A 166 5.39 -8.95 15.97
C LEU A 166 6.42 -9.50 16.96
N GLY A 167 7.11 -10.60 16.63
CA GLY A 167 8.07 -11.26 17.52
C GLY A 167 7.41 -12.15 18.59
N ILE A 168 6.14 -12.52 18.41
CA ILE A 168 5.37 -13.37 19.33
C ILE A 168 4.81 -14.65 18.68
#